data_AF-S4W771-F1
#
_entry.id   AF-S4W771-F1
#
_cell.length_a   1.000
_cell.length_b   1.000
_cell.length_c   1.000
_cell.angle_alpha   90.00
_cell.angle_beta   90.00
_cell.angle_gamma   90.00
#
_symmetry.space_group_name_H-M   'P 1'
#
loop_
_entity.id
_entity.type
_entity.pdbx_description
1 polymer ?
#
loop_
_entity_poly.entity_id
_entity_poly.type
_entity_poly.pdbx_seq_one_letter_code
_entity_poly.pdbx_strand_id
1 'polypeptide(L)'
;VVKAISGVQTVRFKDELERNITIKLGYANAKIYKCDHQDCPEPGCYRSFKSDREISPKCEREGCPGRYSLVRHVSFVDCPGHDILMSTMLSGAAVMDAALLLIAGNESCPQPQTSEHLAAIEIMKLKHVIILQNKVDLMREESALEHEKSIIKFIRGTIADGAPIVPISAQLKYNIDAVNQFIVNTIPVPPRDFSASPRLIVIRSFDINKPGAEI
;
A
#
# COMPACT_ATOMS: atom_id res chain seq x y z
N VAL A 1 -2.28 -1.22 -7.30
CA VAL A 1 -1.42 -1.92 -6.31
C VAL A 1 -2.21 -2.51 -5.15
N VAL A 2 -3.15 -1.77 -4.54
CA VAL A 2 -3.93 -2.27 -3.38
C VAL A 2 -4.63 -3.61 -3.63
N LYS A 3 -5.26 -3.80 -4.81
CA LYS A 3 -5.86 -5.08 -5.21
C LYS A 3 -4.85 -6.23 -5.31
N ALA A 4 -3.62 -5.93 -5.70
CA ALA A 4 -2.56 -6.91 -5.84
C ALA A 4 -2.09 -7.41 -4.46
N ILE A 5 -1.97 -6.50 -3.49
CA ILE A 5 -1.55 -6.82 -2.11
C ILE A 5 -2.70 -7.44 -1.30
N SER A 6 -3.87 -6.80 -1.28
CA SER A 6 -5.00 -7.21 -0.43
C SER A 6 -5.93 -8.25 -1.06
N GLY A 7 -5.90 -8.39 -2.39
CA GLY A 7 -6.91 -9.13 -3.15
C GLY A 7 -8.29 -8.44 -3.22
N VAL A 8 -8.47 -7.31 -2.55
CA VAL A 8 -9.73 -6.55 -2.49
C VAL A 8 -9.68 -5.39 -3.48
N GLN A 9 -10.75 -5.22 -4.26
CA GLN A 9 -10.89 -4.07 -5.15
C GLN A 9 -11.46 -2.89 -4.35
N THR A 10 -10.71 -1.78 -4.34
CA THR A 10 -11.04 -0.56 -3.59
C THR A 10 -12.06 0.31 -4.31
N VAL A 11 -12.10 0.26 -5.64
CA VAL A 11 -13.06 0.97 -6.49
C VAL A 11 -14.43 0.33 -6.36
N ARG A 12 -15.40 1.05 -5.79
CA ARG A 12 -16.75 0.54 -5.51
C ARG A 12 -17.86 1.28 -6.26
N PHE A 13 -17.62 2.50 -6.71
CA PHE A 13 -18.65 3.30 -7.38
C PHE A 13 -18.54 3.20 -8.91
N LYS A 14 -19.69 3.20 -9.59
CA LYS A 14 -19.75 3.13 -11.07
C LYS A 14 -19.03 4.31 -11.72
N ASP A 15 -19.19 5.52 -11.18
CA ASP A 15 -18.53 6.72 -11.68
C ASP A 15 -17.00 6.64 -11.62
N GLU A 16 -16.45 5.93 -10.63
CA GLU A 16 -15.01 5.70 -10.49
C GLU A 16 -14.51 4.67 -11.50
N LEU A 17 -15.31 3.63 -11.76
CA LEU A 17 -15.02 2.60 -12.76
C LEU A 17 -15.03 3.17 -14.18
N GLU A 18 -15.98 4.04 -14.51
CA GLU A 18 -16.08 4.66 -15.84
C GLU A 18 -14.95 5.64 -16.12
N ARG A 19 -14.49 6.37 -15.10
CA ARG A 19 -13.45 7.39 -15.24
C ARG A 19 -12.04 6.88 -14.96
N ASN A 20 -11.88 5.63 -14.51
CA ASN A 20 -10.60 5.04 -14.06
C ASN A 20 -9.85 5.91 -13.04
N ILE A 21 -10.57 6.71 -12.25
CA ILE A 21 -10.02 7.53 -11.16
C ILE A 21 -10.66 7.13 -9.85
N THR A 22 -9.87 7.16 -8.79
CA THR A 22 -10.39 7.03 -7.43
C THR A 22 -10.91 8.38 -6.99
N ILE A 23 -12.18 8.48 -6.59
CA ILE A 23 -12.79 9.75 -6.15
C ILE A 23 -12.92 9.74 -4.63
N LYS A 24 -13.38 8.64 -4.07
CA LYS A 24 -13.53 8.43 -2.63
C LYS A 24 -12.36 7.63 -2.08
N LEU A 25 -12.10 7.77 -0.77
CA LEU A 25 -11.11 6.96 -0.08
C LEU A 25 -11.47 5.48 -0.17
N GLY A 26 -10.64 4.73 -0.90
CA GLY A 26 -10.73 3.29 -0.97
C GLY A 26 -10.25 2.65 0.33
N TYR A 27 -10.73 1.45 0.63
CA TYR A 27 -10.30 0.72 1.81
C TYR A 27 -10.23 -0.76 1.54
N ALA A 28 -9.13 -1.37 1.97
CA ALA A 28 -8.90 -2.80 1.87
C ALA A 28 -8.15 -3.31 3.09
N ASN A 29 -8.53 -4.48 3.57
CA ASN A 29 -7.78 -5.19 4.61
C ASN A 29 -6.97 -6.31 3.96
N ALA A 30 -5.76 -6.55 4.47
CA ALA A 30 -4.93 -7.67 4.08
C ALA A 30 -4.29 -8.29 5.32
N LYS A 31 -4.18 -9.62 5.32
CA LYS A 31 -3.39 -10.35 6.31
C LYS A 31 -2.06 -10.73 5.68
N ILE A 32 -0.96 -10.36 6.34
CA ILE A 32 0.41 -10.70 5.94
C ILE A 32 0.85 -11.91 6.76
N TYR A 33 1.29 -12.93 6.05
CA TYR A 33 1.78 -14.17 6.62
C TYR A 33 3.26 -14.38 6.26
N LYS A 34 3.96 -15.15 7.10
CA LYS A 34 5.35 -15.55 6.88
C LYS A 34 5.47 -17.07 6.97
N CYS A 35 6.19 -17.70 6.06
CA CYS A 35 6.54 -19.12 6.15
C CYS A 35 7.86 -19.21 6.93
N ASP A 36 7.89 -19.93 8.05
CA ASP A 36 9.09 -20.08 8.89
C ASP A 36 9.98 -21.27 8.46
N HIS A 37 9.73 -21.84 7.27
CA HIS A 37 10.48 -22.99 6.75
C HIS A 37 11.80 -22.58 6.08
N GLN A 38 12.87 -23.33 6.31
CA GLN A 38 14.22 -23.02 5.83
C GLN A 38 14.35 -23.06 4.29
N ASP A 39 13.49 -23.83 3.61
CA ASP A 39 13.42 -23.94 2.15
C ASP A 39 12.74 -22.75 1.45
N CYS A 40 12.20 -21.82 2.24
CA CYS A 40 11.47 -20.65 1.76
C CYS A 40 12.30 -19.38 2.09
N PRO A 41 13.30 -19.02 1.26
CA PRO A 41 14.09 -17.80 1.48
C PRO A 41 13.26 -16.52 1.34
N GLU A 42 13.62 -15.49 2.08
CA GLU A 42 13.10 -14.13 1.91
C GLU A 42 13.54 -13.58 0.53
N PRO A 43 12.70 -12.81 -0.20
CA PRO A 43 11.38 -12.26 0.13
C PRO A 43 10.20 -13.23 -0.03
N GLY A 44 10.40 -14.37 -0.70
CA GLY A 44 9.31 -15.29 -1.11
C GLY A 44 8.63 -16.05 0.05
N CYS A 45 9.09 -15.88 1.29
CA CYS A 45 8.43 -16.39 2.48
C CYS A 45 7.23 -15.54 2.93
N TYR A 46 7.12 -14.29 2.47
CA TYR A 46 6.01 -13.42 2.82
C TYR A 46 4.88 -13.56 1.80
N ARG A 47 3.65 -13.65 2.30
CA ARG A 47 2.47 -13.74 1.45
C ARG A 47 1.32 -12.94 2.04
N SER A 48 0.63 -12.18 1.19
CA SER A 48 -0.57 -11.45 1.60
C SER A 48 -1.82 -12.14 1.07
N PHE A 49 -2.83 -12.24 1.92
CA PHE A 49 -4.13 -12.79 1.57
C PHE A 49 -5.27 -11.90 2.07
N LYS A 50 -6.46 -12.14 1.51
CA LYS A 50 -7.72 -11.55 1.97
C LYS A 50 -8.00 -11.90 3.43
N SER A 51 -8.78 -11.06 4.10
CA SER A 51 -9.15 -11.22 5.51
C SER A 51 -9.87 -12.54 5.82
N ASP A 52 -10.56 -13.12 4.83
CA ASP A 52 -11.35 -14.36 4.97
C ASP A 52 -10.50 -15.63 5.04
N ARG A 53 -9.19 -15.54 4.72
CA ARG A 53 -8.31 -16.71 4.70
C ARG A 53 -7.98 -17.18 6.12
N GLU A 54 -7.86 -18.49 6.28
CA GLU A 54 -7.51 -19.16 7.53
C GLU A 54 -6.19 -18.64 8.13
N ILE A 55 -6.03 -18.81 9.44
CA ILE A 55 -4.91 -18.28 10.22
C ILE A 55 -3.58 -18.95 9.84
N SER A 56 -3.61 -20.20 9.36
CA SER A 56 -2.41 -20.96 9.00
C SER A 56 -2.55 -21.72 7.67
N PRO A 57 -2.56 -21.02 6.52
CA PRO A 57 -2.65 -21.67 5.23
C PRO A 57 -1.36 -22.44 4.89
N LYS A 58 -1.47 -23.50 4.08
CA LYS A 58 -0.29 -24.21 3.55
C LYS A 58 0.54 -23.26 2.67
N CYS A 59 1.87 -23.39 2.71
CA CYS A 59 2.74 -22.62 1.82
C CYS A 59 2.46 -23.03 0.36
N GLU A 60 2.09 -22.06 -0.49
CA GLU A 60 1.73 -22.28 -1.91
C GLU A 60 2.96 -22.56 -2.79
N ARG A 61 4.17 -22.45 -2.23
CA ARG A 61 5.42 -22.65 -2.96
C ARG A 61 5.65 -24.14 -3.19
N GLU A 62 5.91 -24.50 -4.45
CA GLU A 62 6.30 -25.85 -4.82
C GLU A 62 7.59 -26.24 -4.05
N GLY A 63 7.51 -27.30 -3.25
CA GLY A 63 8.63 -27.82 -2.45
C GLY A 63 8.69 -27.39 -0.99
N CYS A 64 7.85 -26.46 -0.51
CA CYS A 64 7.80 -26.12 0.93
C CYS A 64 6.64 -26.87 1.63
N PRO A 65 6.89 -27.82 2.56
CA PRO A 65 5.85 -28.45 3.38
C PRO A 65 5.34 -27.55 4.53
N GLY A 66 5.97 -26.38 4.70
CA GLY A 66 5.66 -25.42 5.75
C GLY A 66 4.26 -24.84 5.70
N ARG A 67 3.84 -24.27 6.83
CA ARG A 67 2.63 -23.45 6.93
C ARG A 67 3.01 -22.00 7.14
N TYR A 68 2.17 -21.13 6.61
CA TYR A 68 2.23 -19.69 6.85
C TYR A 68 1.74 -19.38 8.27
N SER A 69 2.50 -18.57 9.03
CA SER A 69 2.11 -17.98 10.31
C SER A 69 1.61 -16.55 10.09
N LEU A 70 0.50 -16.17 10.73
CA LEU A 70 -0.02 -14.81 10.62
C LEU A 70 0.90 -13.85 11.38
N VAL A 71 1.50 -12.90 10.67
CA VAL A 71 2.43 -11.93 11.26
C VAL A 71 1.69 -10.64 11.60
N ARG A 72 0.95 -10.08 10.64
CA ARG A 72 0.25 -8.80 10.81
C ARG A 72 -1.04 -8.74 10.02
N HIS A 73 -1.99 -7.98 10.56
CA HIS A 73 -3.18 -7.55 9.83
C HIS A 73 -3.01 -6.07 9.50
N VAL A 74 -3.05 -5.73 8.21
CA VAL A 74 -2.83 -4.37 7.71
C VAL A 74 -4.10 -3.87 7.02
N SER A 75 -4.33 -2.57 7.14
CA SER A 75 -5.42 -1.87 6.47
C SER A 75 -4.83 -0.83 5.53
N PHE A 76 -5.22 -0.91 4.27
CA PHE A 76 -4.85 0.04 3.23
C PHE A 76 -5.96 1.06 3.06
N VAL A 77 -5.58 2.33 3.08
CA VAL A 77 -6.42 3.46 2.68
C VAL A 77 -5.90 3.93 1.32
N ASP A 78 -6.75 3.88 0.30
CA ASP A 78 -6.41 4.24 -1.07
C ASP A 78 -6.79 5.70 -1.29
N CYS A 79 -5.78 6.57 -1.40
CA CYS A 79 -5.98 8.00 -1.62
C CYS A 79 -6.10 8.33 -3.11
N PRO A 80 -6.96 9.28 -3.49
CA PRO A 80 -7.00 9.78 -4.86
C PRO A 80 -5.71 10.54 -5.19
N GLY A 81 -5.14 10.26 -6.36
CA GLY A 81 -3.93 10.94 -6.86
C GLY A 81 -4.19 12.15 -7.75
N HIS A 82 -5.45 12.48 -8.02
CA HIS A 82 -5.84 13.62 -8.85
C HIS A 82 -5.77 14.90 -8.01
N ASP A 83 -5.13 15.95 -8.53
CA ASP A 83 -4.97 17.28 -7.91
C ASP A 83 -6.30 17.89 -7.39
N ILE A 84 -7.40 17.71 -8.11
CA ILE A 84 -8.75 18.15 -7.72
C ILE A 84 -9.20 17.55 -6.37
N LEU A 85 -8.65 16.39 -5.98
CA LEU A 85 -9.05 15.62 -4.80
C LEU A 85 -8.01 15.64 -3.66
N MET A 86 -7.11 16.62 -3.66
CA MET A 86 -6.09 16.78 -2.62
C MET A 86 -6.68 16.95 -1.21
N SER A 87 -7.85 17.56 -1.07
CA SER A 87 -8.55 17.68 0.23
C SER A 87 -8.93 16.31 0.82
N THR A 88 -9.37 15.39 -0.04
CA THR A 88 -9.68 14.00 0.33
C THR A 88 -8.41 13.22 0.68
N MET A 89 -7.32 13.44 -0.05
CA MET A 89 -6.02 12.84 0.25
C MET A 89 -5.49 13.30 1.63
N LEU A 90 -5.54 14.59 1.93
CA LEU A 90 -5.13 15.14 3.23
C LEU A 90 -5.95 14.58 4.39
N SER A 91 -7.27 14.44 4.21
CA SER A 91 -8.15 13.84 5.20
C SER A 91 -7.83 12.37 5.46
N GLY A 92 -7.45 11.63 4.41
CA GLY A 92 -6.98 10.25 4.51
C GLY A 92 -5.63 10.14 5.21
N ALA A 93 -4.66 11.00 4.81
CA ALA A 93 -3.30 11.00 5.32
C ALA A 93 -3.22 11.24 6.83
N ALA A 94 -4.14 12.05 7.39
CA ALA A 94 -4.21 12.33 8.82
C ALA A 94 -4.50 11.08 9.70
N VAL A 95 -5.02 9.99 9.12
CA VAL A 95 -5.37 8.76 9.84
C VAL A 95 -4.34 7.64 9.61
N MET A 96 -3.38 7.85 8.72
CA MET A 96 -2.40 6.82 8.36
C MET A 96 -1.22 6.79 9.33
N ASP A 97 -0.70 5.60 9.60
CA ASP A 97 0.53 5.41 10.37
C ASP A 97 1.79 5.44 9.48
N ALA A 98 1.63 5.10 8.19
CA ALA A 98 2.69 4.99 7.20
C ALA A 98 2.14 5.25 5.78
N ALA A 99 3.02 5.59 4.85
CA ALA A 99 2.65 5.86 3.46
C ALA A 99 3.39 4.95 2.47
N LEU A 100 2.69 4.56 1.40
CA LEU A 100 3.28 3.92 0.22
C LEU A 100 3.25 4.93 -0.92
N LEU A 101 4.42 5.45 -1.31
CA LEU A 101 4.52 6.40 -2.41
C LEU A 101 4.65 5.63 -3.73
N LEU A 102 3.63 5.71 -4.58
CA LEU A 102 3.63 5.05 -5.89
C LEU A 102 4.19 5.99 -6.95
N ILE A 103 5.24 5.54 -7.65
CA ILE A 103 5.84 6.25 -8.78
C ILE A 103 5.74 5.36 -10.01
N ALA A 104 5.17 5.90 -11.09
CA ALA A 104 5.03 5.18 -12.34
C ALA A 104 6.34 5.23 -13.12
N GLY A 105 6.97 4.08 -13.36
CA GLY A 105 8.26 4.02 -14.03
C GLY A 105 8.22 4.41 -15.52
N ASN A 106 7.06 4.30 -16.16
CA ASN A 106 6.83 4.72 -17.55
C ASN A 106 6.80 6.24 -17.74
N GLU A 107 6.77 7.01 -16.65
CA GLU A 107 6.63 8.47 -16.66
C GLU A 107 7.92 9.14 -16.15
N SER A 108 8.10 10.42 -16.46
CA SER A 108 9.27 11.16 -16.00
C SER A 108 9.16 11.47 -14.51
N CYS A 109 10.17 11.09 -13.72
CA CYS A 109 10.32 11.49 -12.33
C CYS A 109 11.20 12.75 -12.24
N PRO A 110 10.83 13.78 -11.46
CA PRO A 110 9.64 13.87 -10.60
C PRO A 110 8.40 14.42 -11.31
N GLN A 111 7.22 13.93 -10.90
CA GLN A 111 5.94 14.52 -11.30
C GLN A 111 5.44 15.51 -10.25
N PRO A 112 4.68 16.55 -10.66
CA PRO A 112 4.06 17.51 -9.74
C PRO A 112 3.22 16.84 -8.64
N GLN A 113 2.41 15.83 -9.02
CA GLN A 113 1.58 15.08 -8.07
C GLN A 113 2.43 14.34 -7.02
N THR A 114 3.53 13.71 -7.45
CA THR A 114 4.44 13.02 -6.52
C THR A 114 5.05 14.00 -5.51
N SER A 115 5.43 15.21 -5.94
CA SER A 115 5.93 16.24 -5.02
C SER A 115 4.89 16.77 -4.06
N GLU A 116 3.65 16.97 -4.51
CA GLU A 116 2.56 17.42 -3.64
C GLU A 116 2.22 16.38 -2.58
N HIS A 117 2.13 15.10 -2.97
CA HIS A 117 1.88 14.01 -2.02
C HIS A 117 3.02 13.85 -1.02
N LEU A 118 4.28 13.95 -1.46
CA LEU A 118 5.43 13.87 -0.56
C LEU A 118 5.43 15.03 0.45
N ALA A 119 5.16 16.26 0.00
CA ALA A 119 5.03 17.42 0.88
C ALA A 119 3.88 17.26 1.89
N ALA A 120 2.73 16.72 1.46
CA ALA A 120 1.61 16.44 2.34
C ALA A 120 1.94 15.41 3.42
N ILE A 121 2.62 14.32 3.05
CA ILE A 121 3.12 13.28 3.97
C ILE A 121 4.08 13.88 5.01
N GLU A 122 4.95 14.80 4.57
CA GLU A 122 5.91 15.48 5.42
C GLU A 122 5.24 16.42 6.43
N ILE A 123 4.24 17.19 6.01
CA ILE A 123 3.44 18.05 6.89
C ILE A 123 2.68 17.22 7.94
N MET A 124 2.17 16.05 7.54
CA MET A 124 1.47 15.11 8.43
C MET A 124 2.42 14.33 9.36
N LYS A 125 3.74 14.52 9.24
CA LYS A 125 4.79 13.88 10.06
C LYS A 125 4.80 12.35 9.99
N LEU A 126 4.42 11.79 8.85
CA LEU A 126 4.53 10.35 8.62
C LEU A 126 5.99 9.98 8.39
N LYS A 127 6.58 9.28 9.36
CA LYS A 127 8.01 8.91 9.32
C LYS A 127 8.30 7.70 8.44
N HIS A 128 7.31 6.82 8.27
CA HIS A 128 7.50 5.57 7.56
C HIS A 128 6.93 5.68 6.15
N VAL A 129 7.83 5.81 5.17
CA VAL A 129 7.49 5.86 3.75
C VAL A 129 8.20 4.72 3.05
N ILE A 130 7.48 4.01 2.17
CA ILE A 130 8.06 3.02 1.26
C ILE A 130 7.73 3.49 -0.16
N ILE A 131 8.73 3.53 -1.03
CA ILE A 131 8.55 3.98 -2.41
C ILE A 131 8.37 2.75 -3.29
N LEU A 132 7.32 2.75 -4.09
CA LEU A 132 6.96 1.66 -4.97
C LEU A 132 7.07 2.13 -6.41
N GLN A 133 8.08 1.62 -7.13
CA GLN A 133 8.22 1.88 -8.56
C GLN A 133 7.32 0.89 -9.31
N ASN A 134 6.19 1.38 -9.84
CA ASN A 134 5.18 0.57 -10.51
C ASN A 134 5.39 0.58 -12.04
N LYS A 135 4.78 -0.40 -12.73
CA LYS A 135 4.86 -0.60 -14.19
C LYS A 135 6.27 -0.93 -14.71
N VAL A 136 7.08 -1.60 -13.90
CA VAL A 136 8.43 -2.04 -14.29
C VAL A 136 8.39 -3.05 -15.44
N ASP A 137 7.25 -3.72 -15.64
CA ASP A 137 7.00 -4.62 -16.78
C ASP A 137 7.06 -3.93 -18.16
N LEU A 138 6.92 -2.61 -18.21
CA LEU A 138 7.01 -1.83 -19.45
C LEU A 138 8.40 -1.26 -19.72
N MET A 139 9.37 -1.54 -18.84
CA MET A 139 10.69 -0.93 -18.86
C MET A 139 11.80 -1.96 -19.02
N ARG A 140 12.93 -1.50 -19.57
CA ARG A 140 14.19 -2.26 -19.52
C ARG A 140 14.87 -2.06 -18.17
N GLU A 141 15.68 -3.01 -17.76
CA GLU A 141 16.42 -2.97 -16.48
C GLU A 141 17.29 -1.72 -16.35
N GLU A 142 17.98 -1.33 -17.42
CA GLU A 142 18.81 -0.11 -17.44
C GLU A 142 17.97 1.15 -17.19
N SER A 143 16.83 1.28 -17.87
CA SER A 143 15.91 2.40 -17.67
C SER A 143 15.28 2.40 -16.28
N ALA A 144 15.04 1.23 -15.69
CA ALA A 144 14.55 1.10 -14.31
C ALA A 144 15.56 1.62 -13.30
N LEU A 145 16.84 1.29 -13.48
CA LEU A 145 17.95 1.78 -12.64
C LEU A 145 18.17 3.29 -12.80
N GLU A 146 18.06 3.83 -14.00
CA GLU A 146 18.14 5.28 -14.23
C GLU A 146 16.98 6.02 -13.55
N HIS A 147 15.77 5.46 -13.64
CA HIS A 147 14.59 6.00 -12.97
C HIS A 147 14.69 5.89 -11.45
N GLU A 148 15.27 4.81 -10.92
CA GLU A 148 15.55 4.69 -9.49
C GLU A 148 16.52 5.80 -9.02
N LYS A 149 17.59 6.08 -9.78
CA LYS A 149 18.53 7.16 -9.46
C LYS A 149 17.86 8.54 -9.46
N SER A 150 16.90 8.79 -10.36
CA SER A 150 16.17 10.05 -10.37
C SER A 150 15.23 10.18 -9.16
N ILE A 151 14.59 9.09 -8.75
CA ILE A 151 13.81 9.03 -7.50
C ILE A 151 14.71 9.32 -6.29
N ILE A 152 15.88 8.69 -6.19
CA ILE A 152 16.83 8.91 -5.08
C ILE A 152 17.26 10.38 -5.02
N LYS A 153 17.52 11.00 -6.18
CA LYS A 153 17.87 12.42 -6.25
C LYS A 153 16.71 13.32 -5.80
N PHE A 154 15.48 12.92 -6.10
CA PHE A 154 14.27 13.66 -5.74
C PHE A 154 13.95 13.60 -4.24
N ILE A 155 14.11 12.44 -3.61
CA ILE A 155 13.81 12.26 -2.18
C ILE A 155 14.91 12.80 -1.25
N ARG A 156 16.10 13.07 -1.79
CA ARG A 156 17.24 13.55 -1.01
C ARG A 156 16.91 14.86 -0.31
N GLY A 157 17.03 14.89 1.02
CA GLY A 157 16.69 16.06 1.84
C GLY A 157 15.22 16.17 2.26
N THR A 158 14.39 15.17 1.98
CA THR A 158 13.01 15.06 2.48
C THR A 158 12.92 14.00 3.60
N ILE A 159 11.74 13.86 4.23
CA ILE A 159 11.49 12.78 5.20
C ILE A 159 11.58 11.37 4.59
N ALA A 160 11.47 11.25 3.26
CA ALA A 160 11.65 9.99 2.56
C ALA A 160 13.13 9.69 2.24
N ASP A 161 14.09 10.47 2.75
CA ASP A 161 15.51 10.17 2.58
C ASP A 161 15.86 8.83 3.28
N GLY A 162 16.43 7.90 2.53
CA GLY A 162 16.67 6.52 2.98
C GLY A 162 15.43 5.60 2.96
N ALA A 163 14.29 6.03 2.41
CA ALA A 163 13.15 5.15 2.21
C ALA A 163 13.48 4.03 1.21
N PRO A 164 13.06 2.77 1.46
CA PRO A 164 13.30 1.67 0.54
C PRO A 164 12.48 1.86 -0.75
N ILE A 165 13.14 1.67 -1.89
CA ILE A 165 12.52 1.69 -3.22
C ILE A 165 12.32 0.23 -3.67
N VAL A 166 11.08 -0.15 -3.97
CA VAL A 166 10.74 -1.51 -4.38
C VAL A 166 10.14 -1.49 -5.80
N PRO A 167 10.80 -2.10 -6.79
CA PRO A 167 10.26 -2.25 -8.13
C PRO A 167 9.16 -3.31 -8.13
N ILE A 168 7.97 -2.96 -8.63
CA ILE A 168 6.81 -3.85 -8.68
C ILE A 168 6.07 -3.76 -10.00
N SER A 169 5.36 -4.83 -10.33
CA SER A 169 4.31 -4.79 -11.36
C SER A 169 2.97 -5.12 -10.72
N ALA A 170 2.11 -4.12 -10.57
CA ALA A 170 0.77 -4.31 -10.02
C ALA A 170 -0.11 -5.22 -10.89
N GLN A 171 0.11 -5.20 -12.21
CA GLN A 171 -0.70 -5.92 -13.20
C GLN A 171 -0.35 -7.40 -13.21
N LEU A 172 0.96 -7.71 -13.31
CA LEU A 172 1.47 -9.08 -13.31
C LEU A 172 1.64 -9.66 -11.91
N LYS A 173 1.45 -8.83 -10.87
CA LYS A 173 1.65 -9.18 -9.46
C LYS A 173 3.07 -9.63 -9.12
N TYR A 174 4.06 -9.09 -9.82
CA TYR A 174 5.46 -9.35 -9.52
C TYR A 174 5.94 -8.54 -8.32
N ASN A 175 6.80 -9.19 -7.53
CA ASN A 175 7.54 -8.62 -6.40
C ASN A 175 6.67 -8.07 -5.25
N ILE A 176 5.42 -8.53 -5.13
CA ILE A 176 4.53 -8.19 -4.01
C ILE A 176 5.06 -8.76 -2.70
N ASP A 177 5.69 -9.93 -2.76
CA ASP A 177 6.24 -10.61 -1.58
C ASP A 177 7.34 -9.75 -0.93
N ALA A 178 8.17 -9.07 -1.74
CA ALA A 178 9.16 -8.12 -1.24
C ALA A 178 8.50 -6.89 -0.60
N VAL A 179 7.44 -6.35 -1.19
CA VAL A 179 6.68 -5.24 -0.57
C VAL A 179 6.15 -5.64 0.81
N ASN A 180 5.61 -6.86 0.94
CA ASN A 180 5.13 -7.37 2.22
C ASN A 180 6.26 -7.49 3.25
N GLN A 181 7.45 -7.95 2.84
CA GLN A 181 8.64 -7.98 3.69
C GLN A 181 9.02 -6.57 4.19
N PHE A 182 9.10 -5.59 3.28
CA PHE A 182 9.42 -4.21 3.65
C PHE A 182 8.35 -3.59 4.54
N ILE A 183 7.06 -3.90 4.34
CA ILE A 183 5.99 -3.43 5.23
C ILE A 183 6.20 -3.98 6.66
N VAL A 184 6.54 -5.26 6.79
CA VAL A 184 6.76 -5.89 8.11
C VAL A 184 8.01 -5.33 8.80
N ASN A 185 9.09 -5.14 8.05
CA ASN A 185 10.38 -4.75 8.59
C ASN A 185 10.51 -3.23 8.84
N THR A 186 9.98 -2.40 7.94
CA THR A 186 10.18 -0.93 7.97
C THR A 186 9.14 -0.20 8.80
N ILE A 187 7.90 -0.71 8.87
CA ILE A 187 6.79 -0.05 9.55
C ILE A 187 6.52 -0.76 10.87
N PRO A 188 7.00 -0.28 12.04
CA PRO A 188 6.63 -0.85 13.33
C PRO A 188 5.19 -0.52 13.68
N VAL A 189 4.57 -1.32 14.56
CA VAL A 189 3.27 -0.96 15.13
C VAL A 189 3.49 0.16 16.15
N PRO A 190 2.89 1.35 15.98
CA PRO A 190 3.06 2.42 16.93
C PRO A 190 2.46 2.03 18.29
N PRO A 191 3.04 2.47 19.42
CA PRO A 191 2.48 2.21 20.73
C PRO A 191 1.11 2.90 20.83
N ARG A 192 0.05 2.10 21.04
CA ARG A 192 -1.31 2.59 21.24
C ARG A 192 -1.64 2.56 22.73
N ASP A 193 -2.06 3.70 23.27
CA ASP A 193 -2.50 3.80 24.66
C ASP A 193 -3.98 3.37 24.76
N PHE A 194 -4.21 2.24 25.42
CA PHE A 194 -5.54 1.69 25.65
C PHE A 194 -6.23 2.27 26.89
N SER A 195 -5.52 3.03 27.72
CA SER A 195 -6.07 3.68 28.92
C SER A 195 -6.61 5.08 28.62
N ALA A 196 -6.16 5.71 27.53
CA ALA A 196 -6.64 7.02 27.11
C ALA A 196 -8.13 6.98 26.69
N SER A 197 -8.81 8.13 26.78
CA SER A 197 -10.20 8.23 26.33
C SER A 197 -10.32 7.89 24.84
N PRO A 198 -11.23 6.98 24.46
CA PRO A 198 -11.35 6.54 23.08
C PRO A 198 -11.77 7.69 22.16
N ARG A 199 -11.03 7.88 21.07
CA ARG A 199 -11.35 8.82 19.99
C ARG A 199 -11.46 8.05 18.67
N LEU A 200 -12.54 8.30 17.93
CA LEU A 200 -12.78 7.71 16.61
C LEU A 200 -12.85 8.83 15.58
N ILE A 201 -11.92 8.84 14.62
CA ILE A 201 -11.96 9.76 13.48
C ILE A 201 -12.73 9.08 12.35
N VAL A 202 -13.88 9.66 11.98
CA VAL A 202 -14.74 9.12 10.92
C VAL A 202 -14.40 9.81 9.60
N ILE A 203 -13.86 9.03 8.65
CA ILE A 203 -13.49 9.51 7.31
C ILE A 203 -14.48 9.09 6.21
N ARG A 204 -15.42 8.19 6.53
CA ARG A 204 -16.43 7.69 5.59
C ARG A 204 -17.74 7.41 6.30
N SER A 205 -18.83 7.67 5.59
CA SER A 205 -20.18 7.23 5.92
C SER A 205 -20.66 6.19 4.89
N PHE A 206 -21.57 5.32 5.31
CA PHE A 206 -22.19 4.34 4.45
C PHE A 206 -23.64 4.14 4.89
N ASP A 207 -24.51 3.89 3.92
CA ASP A 207 -25.88 3.47 4.18
C ASP A 207 -25.95 1.95 4.28
N ILE A 208 -26.53 1.45 5.36
CA ILE A 208 -26.74 0.02 5.60
C ILE A 208 -28.07 -0.44 4.98
N ASN A 209 -29.00 0.49 4.78
CA ASN A 209 -30.34 0.19 4.34
C ASN A 209 -30.32 -0.29 2.88
N LYS A 210 -30.86 -1.49 2.66
CA LYS A 210 -31.07 -1.99 1.31
C LYS A 210 -32.14 -1.13 0.63
N PRO A 211 -32.01 -0.85 -0.68
CA PRO A 211 -33.06 -0.15 -1.43
C PRO A 211 -34.41 -0.86 -1.25
N GLY A 212 -35.42 -0.16 -0.73
CA GLY A 212 -36.77 -0.68 -0.51
C GLY A 212 -37.06 -1.26 0.88
N ALA A 213 -36.16 -1.14 1.85
CA ALA A 213 -36.50 -1.42 3.25
C ALA A 213 -37.22 -0.20 3.88
N GLU A 214 -38.37 -0.43 4.51
CA GLU A 214 -39.00 0.58 5.38
C GLU A 214 -38.09 0.85 6.59
N ILE A 215 -38.02 2.12 6.97
CA ILE A 215 -37.13 2.66 8.02
C ILE A 215 -37.66 2.30 9.40
#